data_AF-U1QPU2-F1
#
_entry.id   AF-U1QPU2-F1
#
_cell.length_a   1.000
_cell.length_b   1.000
_cell.length_c   1.000
_cell.angle_alpha   90.00
_cell.angle_beta   90.00
_cell.angle_gamma   90.00
#
_symmetry.space_group_name_H-M   'P 1'
#
loop_
_entity.id
_entity.type
_entity.pdbx_description
1 polymer ?
#
loop_
_entity_poly.entity_id
_entity_poly.type
_entity_poly.pdbx_seq_one_letter_code
_entity_poly.pdbx_strand_id
1 'polypeptide(L)'
;MPADTSDYEAELDAIFETLAELAPEIRASLPGRRVKSDEVNPSGETRLEADAYADELIEEALGGIDGVGTYASEEQAEPIDVGDGDVSVACDPLDGSSNIKPNSPMGTIIAVYKGELPAGGDRLLASGFILFGPILTMTVARDGAVYEANVGNGEIDVIDDEVTLPEEPTVYGMGGRVPDWTPGFSAFIRAIEQEYKLRYGGAMVADVNQVITYGGIFSYPALRSAENGKLRLQFEGIPMAYIIESAGGASSDGGGSILAVEPEEFHQRVPVHLGNPAMIDRLEATLAAHN
;
A
#
# COMPACT_ATOMS: atom_id res chain seq x y z
N MET A 1 8.71 -14.10 9.12
CA MET A 1 10.04 -13.61 8.74
C MET A 1 10.04 -13.54 7.22
N PRO A 2 10.32 -12.38 6.63
CA PRO A 2 10.38 -12.20 5.17
C PRO A 2 11.37 -13.15 4.48
N ALA A 3 11.23 -13.30 3.16
CA ALA A 3 12.09 -14.16 2.36
C ALA A 3 13.48 -13.55 2.15
N ASP A 4 14.48 -14.42 1.94
CA ASP A 4 15.84 -14.03 1.55
C ASP A 4 15.83 -13.49 0.11
N THR A 5 16.40 -12.30 -0.10
CA THR A 5 16.41 -11.60 -1.38
C THR A 5 17.66 -11.84 -2.22
N SER A 6 18.68 -12.52 -1.68
CA SER A 6 20.01 -12.63 -2.31
C SER A 6 20.03 -13.24 -3.71
N ASP A 7 19.03 -14.09 -4.03
CA ASP A 7 18.88 -14.69 -5.36
C ASP A 7 18.00 -13.85 -6.31
N TYR A 8 17.44 -12.71 -5.87
CA TYR A 8 16.44 -11.91 -6.58
C TYR A 8 16.83 -10.44 -6.76
N GLU A 9 18.09 -10.07 -6.50
CA GLU A 9 18.48 -8.65 -6.46
C GLU A 9 18.24 -7.94 -7.80
N ALA A 10 18.51 -8.61 -8.92
CA ALA A 10 18.37 -8.05 -10.25
C ALA A 10 16.90 -7.81 -10.62
N GLU A 11 16.02 -8.76 -10.28
CA GLU A 11 14.58 -8.65 -10.48
C GLU A 11 14.00 -7.52 -9.66
N LEU A 12 14.40 -7.40 -8.39
CA LEU A 12 13.93 -6.34 -7.50
C LEU A 12 14.36 -4.95 -7.99
N ASP A 13 15.62 -4.80 -8.38
CA ASP A 13 16.14 -3.54 -8.92
C ASP A 13 15.38 -3.15 -10.20
N ALA A 14 15.22 -4.09 -11.14
CA ALA A 14 14.48 -3.87 -12.38
C ALA A 14 13.00 -3.49 -12.15
N ILE A 15 12.32 -4.13 -11.19
CA ILE A 15 10.93 -3.82 -10.84
C ILE A 15 10.81 -2.37 -10.32
N PHE A 16 11.63 -1.97 -9.35
CA PHE A 16 11.52 -0.62 -8.78
C PHE A 16 12.02 0.47 -9.72
N GLU A 17 13.02 0.21 -10.55
CA GLU A 17 13.44 1.11 -11.63
C GLU A 17 12.30 1.31 -12.66
N THR A 18 11.67 0.22 -13.10
CA THR A 18 10.54 0.27 -14.04
C THR A 18 9.37 1.06 -13.46
N LEU A 19 9.04 0.86 -12.18
CA LEU A 19 8.00 1.63 -11.49
C LEU A 19 8.34 3.12 -11.41
N ALA A 20 9.60 3.46 -11.17
CA ALA A 20 10.06 4.84 -11.16
C ALA A 20 9.91 5.48 -12.54
N GLU A 21 10.26 4.75 -13.60
CA GLU A 21 10.11 5.19 -15.00
C GLU A 21 8.65 5.47 -15.38
N LEU A 22 7.71 4.63 -14.94
CA LEU A 22 6.28 4.78 -15.22
C LEU A 22 5.61 5.89 -14.42
N ALA A 23 6.08 6.18 -13.20
CA ALA A 23 5.40 7.08 -12.27
C ALA A 23 5.10 8.48 -12.84
N PRO A 24 6.00 9.15 -13.60
CA PRO A 24 5.69 10.41 -14.27
C PRO A 24 4.59 10.29 -15.32
N GLU A 25 4.55 9.20 -16.08
CA GLU A 25 3.52 8.95 -17.09
C GLU A 25 2.15 8.75 -16.44
N ILE A 26 2.08 7.86 -15.45
CA ILE A 26 0.85 7.58 -14.68
C ILE A 26 0.30 8.91 -14.13
N ARG A 27 1.15 9.70 -13.45
CA ARG A 27 0.77 11.01 -12.90
C ARG A 27 0.31 12.00 -13.98
N ALA A 28 0.99 12.05 -15.12
CA ALA A 28 0.63 12.95 -16.23
C ALA A 28 -0.71 12.55 -16.90
N SER A 29 -1.12 11.29 -16.78
CA SER A 29 -2.35 10.77 -17.36
C SER A 29 -3.62 11.16 -16.57
N LEU A 30 -3.49 11.45 -15.27
CA LEU A 30 -4.58 11.66 -14.32
C LEU A 30 -5.52 12.84 -14.66
N PRO A 31 -5.05 14.04 -15.08
CA PRO A 31 -5.94 15.17 -15.33
C PRO A 31 -7.02 14.88 -16.37
N GLY A 32 -6.68 14.08 -17.39
CA GLY A 32 -7.64 13.71 -18.42
C GLY A 32 -8.54 12.52 -18.07
N ARG A 33 -8.26 11.84 -16.95
CA ARG A 33 -9.04 10.72 -16.41
C ARG A 33 -9.80 11.09 -15.12
N ARG A 34 -9.90 12.39 -14.82
CA ARG A 34 -10.56 12.94 -13.62
C ARG A 34 -12.08 12.70 -13.56
N VAL A 35 -12.70 12.43 -14.69
CA VAL A 35 -14.13 12.12 -14.79
C VAL A 35 -14.24 10.72 -15.38
N LYS A 36 -15.03 9.83 -14.76
CA LYS A 36 -15.46 8.58 -15.39
C LYS A 36 -16.12 8.94 -16.72
N SER A 37 -15.44 8.67 -17.82
CA SER A 37 -15.81 9.18 -19.13
C SER A 37 -16.65 8.12 -19.85
N ASP A 38 -17.95 8.36 -19.95
CA ASP A 38 -18.78 7.73 -21.00
C ASP A 38 -18.49 8.33 -22.39
N GLU A 39 -17.62 9.36 -22.47
CA GLU A 39 -17.30 10.05 -23.72
C GLU A 39 -16.22 9.29 -24.52
N VAL A 40 -16.63 8.84 -25.70
CA VAL A 40 -15.77 8.33 -26.77
C VAL A 40 -14.96 9.49 -27.34
N ASN A 41 -13.64 9.35 -27.42
CA ASN A 41 -12.79 10.37 -28.00
C ASN A 41 -13.08 10.56 -29.52
N PRO A 42 -12.65 11.67 -30.16
CA PRO A 42 -12.88 11.89 -31.60
C PRO A 42 -12.32 10.80 -32.53
N SER A 43 -11.44 9.93 -32.01
CA SER A 43 -10.87 8.75 -32.69
C SER A 43 -11.68 7.46 -32.50
N GLY A 44 -12.75 7.46 -31.70
CA GLY A 44 -13.64 6.30 -31.53
C GLY A 44 -13.29 5.37 -30.37
N GLU A 45 -12.29 5.70 -29.56
CA GLU A 45 -11.86 4.90 -28.39
C GLU A 45 -12.49 5.44 -27.10
N THR A 46 -13.00 4.53 -26.28
CA THR A 46 -13.41 4.81 -24.90
C THR A 46 -12.14 5.02 -24.08
N ARG A 47 -12.03 6.17 -23.40
CA ARG A 47 -10.90 6.44 -22.54
C ARG A 47 -11.00 5.58 -21.27
N LEU A 48 -9.98 4.78 -20.99
CA LEU A 48 -9.91 4.01 -19.75
C LEU A 48 -9.96 4.92 -18.52
N GLU A 49 -10.60 4.43 -17.45
CA GLU A 49 -10.52 5.06 -16.14
C GLU A 49 -9.05 5.09 -15.65
N ALA A 50 -8.74 5.96 -14.70
CA ALA A 50 -7.36 6.13 -14.22
C ALA A 50 -6.76 4.82 -13.68
N ASP A 51 -7.57 4.07 -12.95
CA ASP A 51 -7.15 2.83 -12.29
C ASP A 51 -6.80 1.76 -13.35
N ALA A 52 -7.72 1.49 -14.28
CA ALA A 52 -7.48 0.57 -15.39
C ALA A 52 -6.31 0.96 -16.30
N TYR A 53 -6.10 2.27 -16.54
CA TYR A 53 -4.94 2.72 -17.33
C TYR A 53 -3.61 2.51 -16.61
N ALA A 54 -3.57 2.78 -15.30
CA ALA A 54 -2.38 2.53 -14.50
C ALA A 54 -2.10 1.02 -14.42
N ASP A 55 -3.15 0.20 -14.28
CA ASP A 55 -3.05 -1.26 -14.26
C ASP A 55 -2.44 -1.81 -15.55
N GLU A 56 -2.98 -1.46 -16.72
CA GLU A 56 -2.47 -1.92 -18.02
C GLU A 56 -1.00 -1.52 -18.25
N LEU A 57 -0.62 -0.29 -17.88
CA LEU A 57 0.77 0.16 -18.01
C LEU A 57 1.74 -0.61 -17.12
N ILE A 58 1.34 -0.86 -15.87
CA ILE A 58 2.18 -1.56 -14.89
C ILE A 58 2.27 -3.05 -15.28
N GLU A 59 1.15 -3.68 -15.67
CA GLU A 59 1.11 -5.06 -16.14
C GLU A 59 2.06 -5.26 -17.33
N GLU A 60 1.92 -4.44 -18.38
CA GLU A 60 2.73 -4.57 -19.61
C GLU A 60 4.23 -4.40 -19.30
N ALA A 61 4.58 -3.41 -18.50
CA ALA A 61 5.98 -3.10 -18.21
C ALA A 61 6.63 -4.14 -17.30
N LEU A 62 5.96 -4.53 -16.21
CA LEU A 62 6.50 -5.51 -15.26
C LEU A 62 6.49 -6.93 -15.84
N GLY A 63 5.51 -7.27 -16.67
CA GLY A 63 5.50 -8.52 -17.42
C GLY A 63 6.63 -8.64 -18.46
N GLY A 64 7.26 -7.52 -18.83
CA GLY A 64 8.43 -7.50 -19.69
C GLY A 64 9.77 -7.80 -18.98
N ILE A 65 9.77 -7.91 -17.65
CA ILE A 65 10.98 -8.13 -16.86
C ILE A 65 11.28 -9.63 -16.75
N ASP A 66 12.48 -10.04 -17.18
CA ASP A 66 12.98 -11.39 -16.98
C ASP A 66 12.97 -11.73 -15.47
N GLY A 67 12.30 -12.83 -15.10
CA GLY A 67 12.18 -13.28 -13.71
C GLY A 67 10.82 -13.00 -13.05
N VAL A 68 10.00 -12.13 -13.64
CA VAL A 68 8.58 -11.96 -13.25
C VAL A 68 7.74 -13.01 -13.97
N GLY A 69 7.06 -13.87 -13.22
CA GLY A 69 6.16 -14.89 -13.77
C GLY A 69 4.68 -14.59 -13.58
N THR A 70 4.33 -13.80 -12.56
CA THR A 70 2.92 -13.50 -12.29
C THR A 70 2.73 -12.03 -11.93
N TYR A 71 1.74 -11.40 -12.55
CA TYR A 71 1.23 -10.09 -12.18
C TYR A 71 -0.17 -10.25 -11.57
N ALA A 72 -0.40 -9.61 -10.43
CA ALA A 72 -1.66 -9.63 -9.71
C ALA A 72 -2.04 -8.21 -9.34
N SER A 73 -3.30 -7.84 -9.55
CA SER A 73 -3.76 -6.47 -9.30
C SER A 73 -5.08 -6.44 -8.55
N GLU A 74 -5.30 -5.37 -7.79
CA GLU A 74 -6.60 -5.05 -7.19
C GLU A 74 -7.72 -4.91 -8.24
N GLU A 75 -7.37 -4.51 -9.46
CA GLU A 75 -8.30 -4.29 -10.58
C GLU A 75 -8.63 -5.57 -11.38
N GLN A 76 -7.86 -6.65 -11.17
CA GLN A 76 -8.00 -7.91 -11.90
C GLN A 76 -8.66 -8.97 -11.02
N ALA A 77 -9.50 -9.84 -11.60
CA ALA A 77 -10.22 -10.85 -10.83
C ALA A 77 -9.34 -12.03 -10.36
N GLU A 78 -8.28 -12.33 -11.12
CA GLU A 78 -7.35 -13.44 -10.90
C GLU A 78 -5.92 -12.99 -11.28
N PRO A 79 -4.86 -13.62 -10.72
CA PRO A 79 -3.49 -13.41 -11.17
C PRO A 79 -3.32 -13.75 -12.66
N ILE A 80 -2.45 -13.00 -13.33
CA ILE A 80 -2.11 -13.14 -14.74
C ILE A 80 -0.71 -13.73 -14.86
N ASP A 81 -0.60 -14.81 -15.63
CA ASP A 81 0.69 -15.36 -16.06
C ASP A 81 1.31 -14.43 -17.10
N VAL A 82 2.46 -13.85 -16.75
CA VAL A 82 3.21 -12.90 -17.59
C VAL A 82 4.57 -13.44 -18.02
N GLY A 83 4.96 -14.63 -17.57
CA GLY A 83 6.26 -15.22 -17.87
C GLY A 83 6.58 -16.47 -17.05
N ASP A 84 7.75 -17.07 -17.33
CA ASP A 84 8.22 -18.30 -16.67
C ASP A 84 9.07 -18.02 -15.40
N GLY A 85 8.98 -16.81 -14.84
CA GLY A 85 9.78 -16.35 -13.70
C GLY A 85 9.28 -16.86 -12.34
N ASP A 86 10.16 -16.84 -11.32
CA ASP A 86 9.85 -17.29 -9.96
C ASP A 86 9.29 -16.17 -9.05
N VAL A 87 9.20 -14.94 -9.57
CA VAL A 87 8.71 -13.76 -8.84
C VAL A 87 7.28 -13.44 -9.23
N SER A 88 6.45 -13.15 -8.23
CA SER A 88 5.10 -12.59 -8.41
C SER A 88 5.04 -11.15 -7.92
N VAL A 89 4.33 -10.29 -8.64
CA VAL A 89 4.08 -8.90 -8.24
C VAL A 89 2.59 -8.72 -7.92
N ALA A 90 2.28 -8.24 -6.72
CA ALA A 90 0.95 -7.77 -6.35
C ALA A 90 0.91 -6.23 -6.36
N CYS A 91 -0.11 -5.66 -6.99
CA CYS A 91 -0.22 -4.23 -7.25
C CYS A 91 -1.59 -3.65 -6.84
N ASP A 92 -1.58 -2.51 -6.16
CA ASP A 92 -2.67 -1.55 -6.22
C ASP A 92 -2.23 -0.42 -7.16
N PRO A 93 -2.72 -0.40 -8.41
CA PRO A 93 -2.22 0.51 -9.44
C PRO A 93 -2.52 1.97 -9.09
N LEU A 94 -3.61 2.23 -8.36
CA LEU A 94 -4.00 3.58 -7.96
C LEU A 94 -4.78 3.64 -6.64
N ASP A 95 -4.08 3.47 -5.52
CA ASP A 95 -4.62 3.70 -4.17
C ASP A 95 -5.12 5.14 -4.04
N GLY A 96 -6.35 5.26 -3.56
CA GLY A 96 -7.00 6.54 -3.37
C GLY A 96 -7.49 7.17 -4.67
N SER A 97 -7.84 6.40 -5.71
CA SER A 97 -8.39 6.92 -6.97
C SER A 97 -9.56 7.91 -6.81
N SER A 98 -10.37 7.76 -5.76
CA SER A 98 -11.41 8.74 -5.40
C SER A 98 -10.88 10.17 -5.13
N ASN A 99 -9.59 10.30 -4.82
CA ASN A 99 -8.88 11.56 -4.58
C ASN A 99 -8.49 12.30 -5.86
N ILE A 100 -8.64 11.70 -7.05
CA ILE A 100 -8.43 12.41 -8.33
C ILE A 100 -9.39 13.59 -8.46
N LYS A 101 -10.67 13.39 -8.12
CA LYS A 101 -11.70 14.43 -8.22
C LYS A 101 -11.40 15.65 -7.32
N PRO A 102 -11.09 15.51 -6.03
CA PRO A 102 -10.70 16.63 -5.17
C PRO A 102 -9.26 17.11 -5.38
N ASN A 103 -8.47 16.47 -6.28
CA ASN A 103 -7.05 16.80 -6.49
C ASN A 103 -6.24 16.66 -5.19
N SER A 104 -6.44 15.54 -4.49
CA SER A 104 -5.75 15.17 -3.25
C SER A 104 -4.71 14.07 -3.55
N PRO A 105 -3.73 13.84 -2.67
CA PRO A 105 -2.74 12.79 -2.87
C PRO A 105 -3.37 11.40 -3.02
N MET A 106 -2.71 10.57 -3.81
CA MET A 106 -3.03 9.18 -4.16
C MET A 106 -1.69 8.49 -4.52
N GLY A 107 -1.68 7.22 -4.91
CA GLY A 107 -0.41 6.53 -5.17
C GLY A 107 -0.56 5.14 -5.74
N THR A 108 0.56 4.46 -5.90
CA THR A 108 0.63 3.05 -6.35
C THR A 108 1.28 2.24 -5.24
N ILE A 109 0.78 1.04 -4.95
CA ILE A 109 1.34 0.12 -3.94
C ILE A 109 1.81 -1.15 -4.65
N ILE A 110 3.01 -1.63 -4.30
CA ILE A 110 3.61 -2.82 -4.90
C ILE A 110 4.14 -3.73 -3.80
N ALA A 111 3.90 -5.03 -3.94
CA ALA A 111 4.54 -6.09 -3.17
C ALA A 111 5.13 -7.13 -4.13
N VAL A 112 6.36 -7.56 -3.85
CA VAL A 112 7.09 -8.55 -4.65
C VAL A 112 7.29 -9.81 -3.81
N TYR A 113 6.80 -10.94 -4.31
CA TYR A 113 6.79 -12.23 -3.60
C TYR A 113 7.62 -13.27 -4.34
N LYS A 114 8.17 -14.21 -3.57
CA LYS A 114 8.73 -15.46 -4.08
C LYS A 114 7.64 -16.52 -4.27
N GLY A 115 7.46 -16.99 -5.50
CA GLY A 115 6.49 -18.02 -5.87
C GLY A 115 5.08 -17.46 -6.12
N GLU A 116 4.09 -18.34 -6.14
CA GLU A 116 2.71 -18.04 -6.55
C GLU A 116 1.92 -17.22 -5.52
N LEU A 117 0.94 -16.45 -6.01
CA LEU A 117 -0.04 -15.71 -5.20
C LEU A 117 -1.37 -16.48 -5.07
N PRO A 118 -2.13 -16.30 -3.96
CA PRO A 118 -1.83 -15.42 -2.84
C PRO A 118 -0.77 -16.01 -1.89
N ALA A 119 0.11 -15.15 -1.36
CA ALA A 119 1.22 -15.54 -0.49
C ALA A 119 1.26 -14.72 0.81
N GLY A 120 1.73 -15.33 1.90
CA GLY A 120 1.89 -14.67 3.19
C GLY A 120 3.12 -13.75 3.24
N GLY A 121 3.25 -12.99 4.33
CA GLY A 121 4.40 -12.10 4.55
C GLY A 121 5.74 -12.83 4.65
N ASP A 122 5.75 -14.15 4.85
CA ASP A 122 6.95 -14.99 4.84
C ASP A 122 7.55 -15.19 3.44
N ARG A 123 6.79 -14.89 2.39
CA ARG A 123 7.23 -14.96 0.98
C ARG A 123 7.58 -13.62 0.37
N LEU A 124 7.38 -12.53 1.11
CA LEU A 124 7.66 -11.19 0.65
C LEU A 124 9.18 -10.97 0.52
N LEU A 125 9.60 -10.48 -0.64
CA LEU A 125 10.98 -10.11 -0.97
C LEU A 125 11.20 -8.60 -0.77
N ALA A 126 10.26 -7.80 -1.28
CA ALA A 126 10.25 -6.36 -1.15
C ALA A 126 8.83 -5.81 -1.25
N SER A 127 8.63 -4.57 -0.81
CA SER A 127 7.41 -3.82 -1.12
C SER A 127 7.73 -2.34 -1.20
N GLY A 128 6.87 -1.58 -1.85
CA GLY A 128 7.00 -0.14 -1.90
C GLY A 128 5.71 0.55 -2.27
N PHE A 129 5.74 1.87 -2.21
CA PHE A 129 4.69 2.70 -2.79
C PHE A 129 5.28 3.92 -3.49
N ILE A 130 4.55 4.43 -4.46
CA ILE A 130 4.79 5.73 -5.08
C ILE A 130 3.70 6.69 -4.60
N LEU A 131 4.11 7.86 -4.10
CA LEU A 131 3.19 8.90 -3.67
C LEU A 131 3.06 9.98 -4.76
N PHE A 132 1.87 10.10 -5.34
CA PHE A 132 1.50 11.18 -6.26
C PHE A 132 1.11 12.45 -5.48
N GLY A 133 2.08 12.99 -4.73
CA GLY A 133 1.94 14.20 -3.94
C GLY A 133 2.28 15.49 -4.73
N PRO A 134 2.48 16.60 -3.99
CA PRO A 134 3.12 17.80 -4.56
C PRO A 134 4.51 17.49 -5.14
N ILE A 135 5.21 16.56 -4.50
CA ILE A 135 6.47 15.95 -4.92
C ILE A 135 6.15 14.49 -5.25
N LEU A 136 6.77 13.95 -6.29
CA LEU A 136 6.66 12.54 -6.64
C LEU A 136 7.76 11.79 -5.89
N THR A 137 7.38 10.96 -4.93
CA THR A 137 8.31 10.18 -4.12
C THR A 137 8.00 8.69 -4.21
N MET A 138 9.02 7.89 -3.95
CA MET A 138 8.93 6.44 -3.85
C MET A 138 9.52 6.02 -2.51
N THR A 139 8.85 5.09 -1.83
CA THR A 139 9.33 4.47 -0.59
C THR A 139 9.40 2.97 -0.83
N VAL A 140 10.54 2.36 -0.53
CA VAL A 140 10.78 0.93 -0.75
C VAL A 140 11.35 0.31 0.51
N ALA A 141 10.80 -0.84 0.88
CA ALA A 141 11.28 -1.71 1.94
C ALA A 141 11.84 -3.00 1.32
N ARG A 142 13.05 -3.37 1.73
CA ARG A 142 13.78 -4.57 1.30
C ARG A 142 14.83 -4.90 2.35
N ASP A 143 15.04 -6.19 2.62
CA ASP A 143 16.06 -6.68 3.57
C ASP A 143 15.98 -6.06 4.98
N GLY A 144 14.76 -5.71 5.41
CA GLY A 144 14.51 -5.07 6.70
C GLY A 144 14.98 -3.61 6.81
N ALA A 145 15.32 -2.98 5.68
CA ALA A 145 15.61 -1.55 5.59
C ALA A 145 14.55 -0.84 4.73
N VAL A 146 14.42 0.47 4.90
CA VAL A 146 13.50 1.31 4.12
C VAL A 146 14.26 2.52 3.59
N TYR A 147 14.12 2.82 2.31
CA TYR A 147 14.62 4.05 1.72
C TYR A 147 13.47 4.89 1.12
N GLU A 148 13.66 6.20 1.11
CA GLU A 148 12.82 7.17 0.41
C GLU A 148 13.63 7.83 -0.72
N ALA A 149 13.01 7.95 -1.89
CA ALA A 149 13.58 8.59 -3.05
C ALA A 149 12.62 9.59 -3.69
N ASN A 150 13.18 10.64 -4.29
CA ASN A 150 12.47 11.43 -5.29
C ASN A 150 12.43 10.63 -6.59
N VAL A 151 11.32 10.73 -7.32
CA VAL A 151 11.24 10.20 -8.69
C VAL A 151 11.21 11.38 -9.66
N GLY A 152 12.35 11.64 -10.31
CA GLY A 152 12.55 12.77 -11.21
C GLY A 152 12.85 12.28 -12.62
N ASN A 153 12.01 12.62 -13.60
CA ASN A 153 12.17 12.18 -15.01
C ASN A 153 12.25 10.65 -15.19
N GLY A 154 11.67 9.87 -14.28
CA GLY A 154 11.73 8.41 -14.31
C GLY A 154 12.91 7.81 -13.53
N GLU A 155 13.79 8.65 -12.99
CA GLU A 155 14.98 8.19 -12.24
C GLU A 155 14.75 8.28 -10.73
N ILE A 156 15.33 7.34 -9.99
CA ILE A 156 15.35 7.27 -8.53
C ILE A 156 16.51 8.12 -8.00
N ASP A 157 16.19 9.16 -7.23
CA ASP A 157 17.16 9.98 -6.49
C ASP A 157 16.93 9.79 -4.99
N VAL A 158 17.73 8.93 -4.36
CA VAL A 158 17.59 8.56 -2.94
C VAL A 158 17.81 9.78 -2.05
N ILE A 159 16.83 10.06 -1.19
CA ILE A 159 16.82 11.18 -0.25
C ILE A 159 17.26 10.72 1.14
N ASP A 160 16.80 9.54 1.54
CA ASP A 160 17.06 8.91 2.84
C ASP A 160 17.16 7.40 2.63
N ASP A 161 18.29 6.80 3.00
CA ASP A 161 18.58 5.38 2.87
C ASP A 161 18.32 4.57 4.16
N GLU A 162 17.90 5.23 5.24
CA GLU A 162 17.65 4.60 6.55
C GLU A 162 16.39 5.19 7.21
N VAL A 163 15.27 5.13 6.48
CA VAL A 163 13.98 5.60 6.97
C VAL A 163 13.54 4.76 8.17
N THR A 164 13.37 5.42 9.31
CA THR A 164 12.90 4.81 10.56
C THR A 164 11.69 5.57 11.10
N LEU A 165 10.77 4.83 11.73
CA LEU A 165 9.59 5.40 12.32
C LEU A 165 9.97 6.21 13.59
N PRO A 166 9.56 7.48 13.73
CA PRO A 166 9.84 8.27 14.92
C PRO A 166 9.30 7.61 16.19
N GLU A 167 10.10 7.54 17.26
CA GLU A 167 9.71 6.90 18.53
C GLU A 167 8.51 7.58 19.20
N GLU A 168 8.41 8.91 19.11
CA GLU A 168 7.32 9.69 19.68
C GLU A 168 6.16 9.84 18.67
N PRO A 169 4.99 9.22 18.89
CA PRO A 169 3.85 9.38 18.00
C PRO A 169 3.27 10.80 18.10
N THR A 170 2.89 11.38 16.96
CA THR A 170 2.28 12.73 16.93
C THR A 170 0.99 12.79 16.13
N VAL A 171 0.74 11.83 15.24
CA VAL A 171 -0.45 11.79 14.38
C VAL A 171 -1.27 10.52 14.58
N TYR A 172 -2.54 10.60 14.22
CA TYR A 172 -3.37 9.42 14.00
C TYR A 172 -4.24 9.62 12.76
N GLY A 173 -4.44 8.56 11.99
CA GLY A 173 -5.33 8.52 10.83
C GLY A 173 -6.28 7.35 10.93
N MET A 174 -7.56 7.55 10.57
CA MET A 174 -8.52 6.47 10.59
C MET A 174 -9.50 6.47 9.44
N GLY A 175 -9.70 5.27 8.87
CA GLY A 175 -10.72 4.97 7.89
C GLY A 175 -12.02 4.45 8.50
N GLY A 176 -13.01 4.25 7.62
CA GLY A 176 -14.36 3.89 8.01
C GLY A 176 -15.14 5.06 8.63
N ARG A 177 -16.47 5.01 8.53
CA ARG A 177 -17.31 6.06 9.12
C ARG A 177 -17.59 5.72 10.58
N VAL A 178 -17.59 6.74 11.44
CA VAL A 178 -17.85 6.63 12.89
C VAL A 178 -19.04 5.71 13.26
N PRO A 179 -20.22 5.79 12.58
CA PRO A 179 -21.36 4.92 12.94
C PRO A 179 -21.12 3.43 12.70
N ASP A 180 -20.20 3.09 11.80
CA ASP A 180 -19.90 1.73 11.37
C ASP A 180 -18.79 1.09 12.21
N TRP A 181 -18.12 1.84 13.09
CA TRP A 181 -17.06 1.33 13.95
C TRP A 181 -17.58 0.38 15.04
N THR A 182 -16.74 -0.61 15.40
CA THR A 182 -16.97 -1.45 16.57
C THR A 182 -16.87 -0.64 17.87
N PRO A 183 -17.47 -1.10 18.98
CA PRO A 183 -17.31 -0.44 20.28
C PRO A 183 -15.85 -0.31 20.72
N GLY A 184 -15.04 -1.37 20.52
CA GLY A 184 -13.61 -1.37 20.86
C GLY A 184 -12.83 -0.32 20.08
N PHE A 185 -13.01 -0.26 18.76
CA PHE A 185 -12.33 0.75 17.95
C PHE A 185 -12.76 2.18 18.30
N SER A 186 -14.05 2.39 18.57
CA SER A 186 -14.58 3.68 19.03
C SER A 186 -13.96 4.10 20.37
N ALA A 187 -13.74 3.16 21.29
CA ALA A 187 -13.10 3.41 22.56
C ALA A 187 -11.62 3.79 22.38
N PHE A 188 -10.91 3.09 21.49
CA PHE A 188 -9.51 3.40 21.16
C PHE A 188 -9.36 4.81 20.60
N ILE A 189 -10.13 5.17 19.56
CA ILE A 189 -10.06 6.50 18.94
C ILE A 189 -10.34 7.62 19.95
N ARG A 190 -11.36 7.47 20.81
CA ARG A 190 -11.67 8.45 21.87
C ARG A 190 -10.53 8.65 22.86
N ALA A 191 -9.74 7.59 23.09
CA ALA A 191 -8.62 7.67 24.00
C ALA A 191 -7.44 8.45 23.39
N ILE A 192 -7.22 8.34 22.08
CA ILE A 192 -6.06 8.94 21.40
C ILE A 192 -6.36 10.30 20.74
N GLU A 193 -7.62 10.63 20.46
CA GLU A 193 -8.01 11.85 19.72
C GLU A 193 -7.69 13.16 20.48
N GLN A 194 -7.49 13.09 21.79
CA GLN A 194 -7.07 14.22 22.63
C GLN A 194 -5.55 14.34 22.77
N GLU A 195 -4.82 13.27 22.41
CA GLU A 195 -3.36 13.17 22.57
C GLU A 195 -2.63 13.50 21.25
N TYR A 196 -3.20 13.11 20.11
CA TYR A 196 -2.53 13.20 18.80
C TYR A 196 -3.34 13.98 17.78
N LYS A 197 -2.68 14.39 16.70
CA LYS A 197 -3.31 15.17 15.63
C LYS A 197 -3.92 14.27 14.56
N LEU A 198 -5.18 14.51 14.23
CA LEU A 198 -5.85 13.82 13.12
C LEU A 198 -5.19 14.16 11.77
N ARG A 199 -4.79 13.13 11.03
CA ARG A 199 -4.34 13.15 9.64
C ARG A 199 -5.06 12.03 8.88
N TYR A 200 -6.01 12.39 8.02
CA TYR A 200 -6.70 11.43 7.17
C TYR A 200 -7.07 12.11 5.85
N GLY A 201 -6.38 11.70 4.80
CA GLY A 201 -6.51 12.18 3.42
C GLY A 201 -7.32 11.22 2.54
N GLY A 202 -7.57 9.98 2.99
CA GLY A 202 -8.42 9.02 2.28
C GLY A 202 -7.73 8.25 1.16
N ALA A 203 -6.40 8.29 1.12
CA ALA A 203 -5.53 7.41 0.32
C ALA A 203 -4.53 6.78 1.30
N MET A 204 -4.46 5.44 1.33
CA MET A 204 -3.62 4.71 2.28
C MET A 204 -2.16 5.12 2.16
N VAL A 205 -1.61 5.21 0.93
CA VAL A 205 -0.24 5.65 0.66
C VAL A 205 0.07 6.99 1.32
N ALA A 206 -0.84 7.96 1.19
CA ALA A 206 -0.64 9.30 1.71
C ALA A 206 -0.76 9.34 3.23
N ASP A 207 -1.68 8.57 3.80
CA ASP A 207 -1.93 8.54 5.24
C ASP A 207 -0.86 7.73 6.00
N VAL A 208 -0.38 6.63 5.43
CA VAL A 208 0.77 5.86 5.95
C VAL A 208 2.04 6.68 5.85
N ASN A 209 2.25 7.44 4.76
CA ASN A 209 3.41 8.33 4.65
C ASN A 209 3.42 9.40 5.76
N GLN A 210 2.26 9.91 6.21
CA GLN A 210 2.21 10.80 7.39
C GLN A 210 2.68 10.08 8.66
N VAL A 211 2.35 8.80 8.83
CA VAL A 211 2.80 7.99 9.98
C VAL A 211 4.30 7.77 9.91
N ILE A 212 4.86 7.40 8.76
CA ILE A 212 6.30 7.25 8.54
C ILE A 212 7.04 8.55 8.89
N THR A 213 6.55 9.71 8.42
CA THR A 213 7.21 11.00 8.67
C THR A 213 7.12 11.49 10.12
N TYR A 214 5.97 11.30 10.77
CA TYR A 214 5.65 12.01 12.03
C TYR A 214 5.55 11.11 13.26
N GLY A 215 5.57 9.78 13.08
CA GLY A 215 5.17 8.83 14.12
C GLY A 215 3.67 8.91 14.39
N GLY A 216 3.05 7.77 14.67
CA GLY A 216 1.63 7.70 14.93
C GLY A 216 1.00 6.34 14.69
N ILE A 217 -0.26 6.37 14.30
CA ILE A 217 -0.99 5.19 13.85
C ILE A 217 -1.91 5.52 12.66
N PHE A 218 -1.90 4.67 11.64
CA PHE A 218 -2.95 4.57 10.64
C PHE A 218 -3.84 3.38 10.98
N SER A 219 -5.16 3.52 10.83
CA SER A 219 -6.10 2.45 11.14
C SER A 219 -7.30 2.41 10.20
N TYR A 220 -7.49 1.30 9.51
CA TYR A 220 -8.73 0.92 8.86
C TYR A 220 -9.30 -0.32 9.56
N PRO A 221 -10.21 -0.15 10.55
CA PRO A 221 -10.63 -1.24 11.42
C PRO A 221 -11.60 -2.20 10.74
N ALA A 222 -11.87 -3.32 11.41
CA ALA A 222 -13.13 -4.04 11.25
C ALA A 222 -14.32 -3.09 11.47
N LEU A 223 -15.34 -3.24 10.64
CA LEU A 223 -16.59 -2.47 10.72
C LEU A 223 -17.75 -3.40 11.07
N ARG A 224 -18.80 -2.86 11.67
CA ARG A 224 -20.06 -3.60 11.93
C ARG A 224 -20.68 -4.19 10.65
N SER A 225 -20.42 -3.56 9.50
CA SER A 225 -20.89 -4.00 8.19
C SER A 225 -19.84 -4.79 7.40
N ALA A 226 -18.61 -4.88 7.89
CA ALA A 226 -17.49 -5.53 7.23
C ALA A 226 -16.49 -5.99 8.29
N GLU A 227 -16.74 -7.17 8.87
CA GLU A 227 -15.97 -7.72 9.99
C GLU A 227 -14.50 -7.96 9.60
N ASN A 228 -14.24 -8.29 8.34
CA ASN A 228 -12.89 -8.46 7.78
C ASN A 228 -12.28 -7.15 7.27
N GLY A 229 -12.80 -5.98 7.63
CA GLY A 229 -12.28 -4.69 7.17
C GLY A 229 -12.59 -4.39 5.69
N LYS A 230 -11.94 -3.34 5.16
CA LYS A 230 -12.12 -2.89 3.75
C LYS A 230 -10.92 -3.19 2.87
N LEU A 231 -9.71 -3.01 3.40
CA LEU A 231 -8.47 -3.06 2.63
C LEU A 231 -8.11 -4.51 2.30
N ARG A 232 -7.46 -4.73 1.16
CA ARG A 232 -7.08 -6.05 0.65
C ARG A 232 -5.74 -6.46 1.22
N LEU A 233 -5.64 -7.70 1.66
CA LEU A 233 -4.45 -8.27 2.28
C LEU A 233 -3.24 -8.21 1.32
N GLN A 234 -3.40 -8.69 0.09
CA GLN A 234 -2.30 -8.82 -0.88
C GLN A 234 -1.77 -7.50 -1.43
N PHE A 235 -2.67 -6.53 -1.67
CA PHE A 235 -2.36 -5.30 -2.40
C PHE A 235 -2.14 -4.08 -1.49
N GLU A 236 -2.73 -4.10 -0.29
CA GLU A 236 -2.72 -2.95 0.64
C GLU A 236 -2.13 -3.35 2.00
N GLY A 237 -2.59 -4.44 2.61
CA GLY A 237 -2.25 -4.85 3.97
C GLY A 237 -0.79 -5.29 4.16
N ILE A 238 -0.41 -6.41 3.54
CA ILE A 238 0.95 -6.98 3.62
C ILE A 238 2.02 -5.98 3.16
N PRO A 239 1.92 -5.32 1.98
CA PRO A 239 2.94 -4.36 1.54
C PRO A 239 3.19 -3.25 2.57
N MET A 240 2.11 -2.62 3.06
CA MET A 240 2.25 -1.50 3.99
C MET A 240 2.70 -1.95 5.38
N ALA A 241 2.30 -3.15 5.81
CA ALA A 241 2.82 -3.78 7.02
C ALA A 241 4.33 -4.01 6.94
N TYR A 242 4.83 -4.50 5.80
CA TYR A 242 6.26 -4.75 5.62
C TYR A 242 7.08 -3.47 5.65
N ILE A 243 6.61 -2.40 5.02
CA ILE A 243 7.27 -1.08 5.08
C ILE A 243 7.34 -0.58 6.52
N ILE A 244 6.22 -0.63 7.24
CA ILE A 244 6.14 -0.10 8.60
C ILE A 244 6.98 -0.94 9.58
N GLU A 245 6.94 -2.27 9.49
CA GLU A 245 7.76 -3.14 10.35
C GLU A 245 9.25 -3.02 10.02
N SER A 246 9.62 -2.87 8.74
CA SER A 246 11.02 -2.63 8.33
C SER A 246 11.54 -1.27 8.82
N ALA A 247 10.67 -0.26 8.96
CA ALA A 247 11.02 1.02 9.57
C ALA A 247 11.04 0.98 11.12
N GLY A 248 10.90 -0.19 11.75
CA GLY A 248 10.88 -0.34 13.21
C GLY A 248 9.51 -0.11 13.88
N GLY A 249 8.45 -0.03 13.07
CA GLY A 249 7.06 0.02 13.54
C GLY A 249 6.47 -1.37 13.81
N ALA A 250 5.14 -1.40 13.91
CA ALA A 250 4.36 -2.63 14.04
C ALA A 250 3.09 -2.55 13.17
N SER A 251 2.64 -3.72 12.72
CA SER A 251 1.35 -3.91 12.06
C SER A 251 0.41 -4.75 12.91
N SER A 252 -0.91 -4.63 12.69
CA SER A 252 -1.91 -5.49 13.33
C SER A 252 -3.21 -5.60 12.51
N ASP A 253 -3.79 -6.79 12.48
CA ASP A 253 -5.17 -7.06 12.02
C ASP A 253 -6.24 -6.86 13.12
N GLY A 254 -5.80 -6.38 14.29
CA GLY A 254 -6.59 -6.25 15.51
C GLY A 254 -6.36 -7.37 16.53
N GLY A 255 -5.68 -8.45 16.14
CA GLY A 255 -5.26 -9.55 17.01
C GLY A 255 -3.78 -9.94 16.91
N GLY A 256 -3.10 -9.56 15.83
CA GLY A 256 -1.65 -9.70 15.69
C GLY A 256 -1.12 -9.19 14.35
N SER A 257 0.19 -9.31 14.11
CA SER A 257 0.85 -8.79 12.90
C SER A 257 0.20 -9.25 11.60
N ILE A 258 0.00 -8.31 10.68
CA ILE A 258 -0.54 -8.56 9.35
C ILE A 258 0.39 -9.47 8.54
N LEU A 259 1.71 -9.41 8.77
CA LEU A 259 2.69 -10.27 8.10
C LEU A 259 2.58 -11.74 8.50
N ALA A 260 1.87 -12.04 9.60
CA ALA A 260 1.59 -13.40 10.07
C ALA A 260 0.23 -13.95 9.58
N VAL A 261 -0.54 -13.17 8.83
CA VAL A 261 -1.83 -13.61 8.27
C VAL A 261 -1.57 -14.52 7.07
N GLU A 262 -2.05 -15.76 7.17
CA GLU A 262 -2.06 -16.70 6.05
C GLU A 262 -3.23 -16.37 5.10
N PRO A 263 -2.96 -16.10 3.81
CA PRO A 263 -4.03 -15.80 2.87
C PRO A 263 -4.87 -17.03 2.51
N GLU A 264 -6.19 -16.85 2.48
CA GLU A 264 -7.18 -17.85 2.07
C GLU A 264 -7.79 -17.52 0.70
N GLU A 265 -7.89 -16.22 0.35
CA GLU A 265 -8.49 -15.75 -0.90
C GLU A 265 -7.62 -14.66 -1.55
N PHE A 266 -7.67 -14.58 -2.89
CA PHE A 266 -6.90 -13.60 -3.66
C PHE A 266 -7.23 -12.15 -3.29
N HIS A 267 -8.51 -11.81 -3.22
CA HIS A 267 -8.99 -10.49 -2.77
C HIS A 267 -9.39 -10.47 -1.29
N GLN A 268 -8.76 -11.31 -0.45
CA GLN A 268 -9.04 -11.34 0.97
C GLN A 268 -8.92 -9.94 1.58
N ARG A 269 -9.88 -9.56 2.41
CA ARG A 269 -9.83 -8.32 3.17
C ARG A 269 -9.32 -8.56 4.57
N VAL A 270 -8.70 -7.54 5.14
CA VAL A 270 -8.20 -7.56 6.51
C VAL A 270 -8.40 -6.17 7.16
N PRO A 271 -8.70 -6.09 8.47
CA PRO A 271 -8.48 -4.86 9.23
C PRO A 271 -6.99 -4.50 9.17
N VAL A 272 -6.67 -3.22 9.09
CA VAL A 272 -5.28 -2.77 8.97
C VAL A 272 -4.97 -1.70 10.01
N HIS A 273 -3.98 -1.97 10.84
CA HIS A 273 -3.47 -1.05 11.83
C HIS A 273 -1.95 -0.99 11.70
N LEU A 274 -1.39 0.20 11.50
CA LEU A 274 0.01 0.39 11.17
C LEU A 274 0.58 1.57 11.95
N GLY A 275 1.71 1.42 12.63
CA GLY A 275 2.38 2.55 13.26
C GLY A 275 3.30 2.16 14.40
N ASN A 276 3.40 3.04 15.40
CA ASN A 276 4.30 2.81 16.53
C ASN A 276 3.89 1.56 17.34
N PRO A 277 4.84 0.73 17.79
CA PRO A 277 4.53 -0.48 18.56
C PRO A 277 3.65 -0.22 19.78
N ALA A 278 3.94 0.83 20.56
CA ALA A 278 3.13 1.19 21.72
C ALA A 278 1.68 1.59 21.37
N MET A 279 1.44 2.13 20.17
CA MET A 279 0.09 2.46 19.69
C MET A 279 -0.66 1.21 19.25
N ILE A 280 0.02 0.26 18.61
CA ILE A 280 -0.53 -1.05 18.24
C ILE A 280 -0.89 -1.86 19.50
N ASP A 281 0.01 -1.94 20.49
CA ASP A 281 -0.26 -2.62 21.77
C ASP A 281 -1.50 -2.03 22.48
N ARG A 282 -1.59 -0.68 22.51
CA ARG A 282 -2.72 0.02 23.11
C ARG A 282 -4.02 -0.26 22.35
N LEU A 283 -3.97 -0.32 21.02
CA LEU A 283 -5.11 -0.67 20.19
C LEU A 283 -5.58 -2.09 20.51
N GLU A 284 -4.71 -3.09 20.39
CA GLU A 284 -5.05 -4.50 20.59
C GLU A 284 -5.62 -4.74 21.99
N ALA A 285 -5.00 -4.17 23.03
CA ALA A 285 -5.52 -4.24 24.39
C ALA A 285 -6.92 -3.63 24.52
N THR A 286 -7.18 -2.53 23.81
CA THR A 286 -8.50 -1.88 23.82
C THR A 286 -9.54 -2.70 23.07
N LEU A 287 -9.20 -3.29 21.93
CA LEU A 287 -10.08 -4.17 21.15
C LEU A 287 -10.43 -5.42 21.98
N ALA A 288 -9.44 -6.08 22.56
CA ALA A 288 -9.63 -7.27 23.39
C ALA A 288 -10.53 -7.01 24.61
N ALA A 289 -10.46 -5.82 25.22
CA ALA A 289 -11.30 -5.45 26.35
C ALA A 289 -12.78 -5.23 25.98
N HIS A 290 -13.12 -5.15 24.70
CA HIS A 290 -14.47 -4.88 24.18
C HIS A 290 -15.03 -6.01 23.30
N ASN A 291 -14.32 -7.14 23.21
CA ASN A 291 -14.77 -8.38 22.56
C ASN A 291 -15.61 -9.25 23.49
#